data_AF-A0A8C6UT63-F1
#
_entry.id   AF-A0A8C6UT63-F1
#
_cell.length_a   1.000
_cell.length_b   1.000
_cell.length_c   1.000
_cell.angle_alpha   90.00
_cell.angle_beta   90.00
_cell.angle_gamma   90.00
#
_symmetry.space_group_name_H-M   'P 1'
#
loop_
_entity.id
_entity.type
_entity.pdbx_description
1 polymer ?
#
loop_
_entity_poly.entity_id
_entity_poly.type
_entity_poly.pdbx_seq_one_letter_code
_entity_poly.pdbx_strand_id
1 'polypeptide(L)'
;MLLSWTSKYKERGIQKKNVHFGYTENLHGPHVAAAYFILKLNGGFRYCGHSDWFRADKMNWDFLNYKDSPLEEIDLSYTVINCQGLENFEGHQRSLRTLSLRGCPAVDDWFLSRLHIFQDSLQELDISHCPKITIGGLAALRNLKGLQRLDVSSLPGISNPGLVVILLEEMLPNCHVTAKLPEKTKPLNSYHTHCKENI
;
A
#
# COMPACT_ATOMS: atom_id res chain seq x y z
N MET A 1 -27.65 7.00 -13.79
CA MET A 1 -28.15 6.62 -12.45
C MET A 1 -27.52 5.31 -11.94
N LEU A 2 -27.48 4.22 -12.72
CA LEU A 2 -26.90 2.93 -12.28
C LEU A 2 -25.39 2.96 -11.97
N LEU A 3 -24.57 3.71 -12.74
CA LEU A 3 -23.12 3.82 -12.51
C LEU A 3 -22.76 4.48 -11.17
N SER A 4 -23.56 5.44 -10.68
CA SER A 4 -23.30 6.06 -9.38
C SER A 4 -23.69 5.14 -8.22
N TRP A 5 -24.67 4.24 -8.44
CA TRP A 5 -25.05 3.24 -7.45
C TRP A 5 -23.98 2.17 -7.31
N THR A 6 -23.46 1.63 -8.42
CA THR A 6 -22.36 0.65 -8.38
C THR A 6 -21.08 1.26 -7.80
N SER A 7 -20.77 2.53 -8.10
CA SER A 7 -19.68 3.28 -7.45
C SER A 7 -19.90 3.40 -5.94
N LYS A 8 -21.08 3.84 -5.50
CA LYS A 8 -21.42 3.97 -4.07
C LYS A 8 -21.39 2.63 -3.33
N TYR A 9 -21.84 1.54 -3.93
CA TYR A 9 -21.75 0.20 -3.32
C TYR A 9 -20.30 -0.27 -3.19
N LYS A 10 -19.49 -0.03 -4.23
CA LYS A 10 -18.05 -0.34 -4.20
C LYS A 10 -17.34 0.47 -3.12
N GLU A 11 -17.61 1.76 -3.01
CA GLU A 11 -17.07 2.64 -1.96
C GLU A 11 -17.48 2.20 -0.55
N ARG A 12 -18.76 1.86 -0.33
CA ARG A 12 -19.23 1.31 0.95
C ARG A 12 -18.55 -0.01 1.30
N GLY A 13 -18.30 -0.87 0.32
CA GLY A 13 -17.55 -2.11 0.51
C GLY A 13 -16.11 -1.86 0.94
N ILE A 14 -15.46 -0.85 0.36
CA ILE A 14 -14.09 -0.44 0.72
C ILE A 14 -14.07 0.15 2.13
N GLN A 15 -15.01 1.04 2.48
CA GLN A 15 -15.10 1.63 3.82
C GLN A 15 -15.23 0.56 4.91
N LYS A 16 -16.10 -0.44 4.71
CA LYS A 16 -16.26 -1.55 5.67
C LYS A 16 -14.99 -2.38 5.86
N LYS A 17 -14.13 -2.47 4.85
CA LYS A 17 -12.86 -3.18 4.93
C LYS A 17 -11.76 -2.38 5.62
N ASN A 18 -11.91 -1.06 5.72
CA ASN A 18 -10.93 -0.12 6.27
C ASN A 18 -11.36 0.47 7.62
N VAL A 19 -12.26 -0.20 8.33
CA VAL A 19 -12.71 0.24 9.66
C VAL A 19 -11.57 0.17 10.67
N HIS A 20 -11.60 1.06 11.66
CA HIS A 20 -10.70 1.03 12.80
C HIS A 20 -11.04 -0.13 13.75
N PHE A 21 -10.03 -0.89 14.17
CA PHE A 21 -10.15 -2.07 15.04
C PHE A 21 -9.97 -1.74 16.52
N GLY A 22 -10.55 -0.63 17.00
CA GLY A 22 -10.38 -0.16 18.39
C GLY A 22 -10.82 -1.17 19.48
N TYR A 23 -11.81 -2.03 19.22
CA TYR A 23 -12.17 -3.10 20.16
C TYR A 23 -11.06 -4.15 20.27
N THR A 24 -10.47 -4.56 19.14
CA THR A 24 -9.35 -5.52 19.10
C THR A 24 -8.10 -4.92 19.74
N GLU A 25 -7.86 -3.63 19.51
CA GLU A 25 -6.78 -2.88 20.14
C GLU A 25 -6.91 -2.86 21.66
N ASN A 26 -8.10 -2.58 22.19
CA ASN A 26 -8.34 -2.61 23.64
C ASN A 26 -8.13 -3.99 24.27
N LEU A 27 -8.40 -5.06 23.52
CA LEU A 27 -8.32 -6.43 24.02
C LEU A 27 -6.92 -7.05 23.89
N HIS A 28 -6.23 -6.79 22.78
CA HIS A 28 -4.99 -7.47 22.42
C HIS A 28 -3.78 -6.53 22.23
N GLY A 29 -3.99 -5.22 22.31
CA GLY A 29 -2.98 -4.21 22.08
C GLY A 29 -2.91 -3.74 20.61
N PRO A 30 -2.29 -2.58 20.38
CA PRO A 30 -2.30 -1.91 19.08
C PRO A 30 -1.54 -2.67 18.00
N HIS A 31 -0.42 -3.33 18.33
CA HIS A 31 0.34 -4.10 17.35
C HIS A 31 -0.41 -5.33 16.85
N VAL A 32 -1.16 -5.99 17.74
CA VAL A 32 -2.02 -7.13 17.37
C VAL A 32 -3.21 -6.67 16.54
N ALA A 33 -3.85 -5.56 16.91
CA ALA A 33 -4.97 -5.01 16.15
C ALA A 33 -4.54 -4.62 14.72
N ALA A 34 -3.39 -3.97 14.58
CA ALA A 34 -2.80 -3.64 13.29
C ALA A 34 -2.47 -4.89 12.47
N ALA A 35 -1.82 -5.90 13.08
CA ALA A 35 -1.53 -7.18 12.44
C ALA A 35 -2.80 -7.88 11.93
N TYR A 36 -3.82 -7.96 12.78
CA TYR A 36 -5.10 -8.55 12.43
C TYR A 36 -5.79 -7.81 11.26
N PHE A 37 -5.75 -6.47 11.29
CA PHE A 37 -6.27 -5.64 10.20
C PHE A 37 -5.56 -5.93 8.87
N ILE A 38 -4.22 -5.99 8.88
CA ILE A 38 -3.41 -6.29 7.68
C ILE A 38 -3.81 -7.65 7.10
N LEU A 39 -3.91 -8.69 7.93
CA LEU A 39 -4.32 -10.03 7.49
C LEU A 39 -5.74 -10.03 6.93
N LYS A 40 -6.68 -9.30 7.57
CA LYS A 40 -8.06 -9.19 7.09
C LYS A 40 -8.17 -8.46 5.74
N LEU A 41 -7.24 -7.55 5.45
CA LEU A 41 -7.10 -6.92 4.14
C LEU A 41 -6.41 -7.79 3.09
N ASN A 42 -6.03 -9.01 3.46
CA ASN A 42 -5.28 -9.95 2.62
C ASN A 42 -3.83 -9.52 2.35
N GLY A 43 -3.24 -8.74 3.27
CA GLY A 43 -1.84 -8.36 3.25
C GLY A 43 -0.94 -9.30 4.04
N GLY A 44 0.27 -8.83 4.32
CA GLY A 44 1.22 -9.47 5.22
C GLY A 44 2.06 -8.49 6.00
N PHE A 45 2.70 -8.99 7.04
CA PHE A 45 3.57 -8.19 7.88
C PHE A 45 4.69 -9.01 8.51
N ARG A 46 5.66 -8.29 9.07
CA ARG A 46 6.74 -8.83 9.91
C ARG A 46 6.91 -7.97 11.16
N TYR A 47 7.08 -8.62 12.31
CA TYR A 47 7.45 -7.96 13.56
C TYR A 47 8.96 -7.63 13.58
N CYS A 48 9.34 -6.62 14.35
CA CYS A 48 10.75 -6.30 14.58
C CYS A 48 11.52 -7.53 15.10
N GLY A 49 12.64 -7.84 14.46
CA GLY A 49 13.53 -8.95 14.86
C GLY A 49 13.05 -10.34 14.43
N HIS A 50 11.89 -10.46 13.77
CA HIS A 50 11.41 -11.72 13.21
C HIS A 50 11.92 -11.91 11.78
N SER A 51 12.25 -13.15 11.39
CA SER A 51 12.56 -13.50 10.00
C SER A 51 11.31 -13.80 9.18
N ASP A 52 10.30 -14.37 9.82
CA ASP A 52 9.17 -14.97 9.14
C ASP A 52 8.03 -13.97 8.93
N TRP A 53 7.41 -14.04 7.75
CA TRP A 53 6.25 -13.25 7.40
C TRP A 53 4.96 -13.92 7.87
N PHE A 54 4.06 -13.12 8.42
CA PHE A 54 2.67 -13.48 8.61
C PHE A 54 1.87 -13.04 7.37
N ARG A 55 1.07 -13.95 6.81
CA ARG A 55 0.35 -13.74 5.54
C ARG A 55 -1.06 -14.29 5.64
N ALA A 56 -2.01 -13.66 4.97
CA ALA A 56 -3.43 -14.04 5.04
C ALA A 56 -3.75 -15.41 4.41
N ASP A 57 -2.93 -15.88 3.47
CA ASP A 57 -3.07 -17.19 2.81
C ASP A 57 -2.82 -18.36 3.77
N LYS A 58 -2.06 -18.11 4.84
CA LYS A 58 -1.80 -19.05 5.94
C LYS A 58 -2.31 -18.42 7.22
N MET A 59 -3.58 -18.67 7.56
CA MET A 59 -4.20 -18.18 8.78
C MET A 59 -3.54 -18.82 10.00
N ASN A 60 -2.40 -18.26 10.39
CA ASN A 60 -1.63 -18.61 11.57
C ASN A 60 -1.91 -17.55 12.64
N TRP A 61 -2.46 -17.99 13.77
CA TRP A 61 -2.77 -17.14 14.92
C TRP A 61 -1.57 -16.91 15.84
N ASP A 62 -0.40 -17.48 15.54
CA ASP A 62 0.82 -17.32 16.32
C ASP A 62 1.24 -15.85 16.48
N PHE A 63 0.79 -14.95 15.60
CA PHE A 63 1.05 -13.52 15.73
C PHE A 63 0.48 -12.93 17.05
N LEU A 64 -0.56 -13.55 17.62
CA LEU A 64 -1.14 -13.14 18.91
C LEU A 64 -0.14 -13.29 20.06
N ASN A 65 0.88 -14.14 19.91
CA ASN A 65 1.90 -14.37 20.94
C ASN A 65 2.93 -13.22 21.02
N TYR A 66 2.96 -12.31 20.06
CA TYR A 66 3.96 -11.25 19.94
C TYR A 66 3.35 -9.85 20.17
N LYS A 67 2.42 -9.74 21.11
CA LYS A 67 1.63 -8.51 21.35
C LYS A 67 2.45 -7.24 21.62
N ASP A 68 3.63 -7.40 22.20
CA ASP A 68 4.54 -6.30 22.57
C ASP A 68 5.58 -6.01 21.46
N SER A 69 5.55 -6.77 20.36
CA SER A 69 6.47 -6.57 19.24
C SER A 69 5.86 -5.60 18.22
N PRO A 70 6.53 -4.48 17.90
CA PRO A 70 6.04 -3.55 16.89
C PRO A 70 6.22 -4.10 15.47
N LEU A 71 5.41 -3.60 14.54
CA LEU A 71 5.53 -3.93 13.11
C LEU A 71 6.77 -3.26 12.52
N GLU A 72 7.54 -4.00 11.72
CA GLU A 72 8.71 -3.50 11.01
C GLU A 72 8.49 -3.41 9.50
N GLU A 73 7.82 -4.40 8.93
CA GLU A 73 7.52 -4.45 7.50
C GLU A 73 6.05 -4.77 7.29
N ILE A 74 5.42 -4.03 6.38
CA ILE A 74 4.02 -4.22 5.98
C ILE A 74 3.96 -4.29 4.46
N ASP A 75 3.28 -5.30 3.97
CA ASP A 75 2.97 -5.46 2.56
C ASP A 75 1.45 -5.56 2.39
N LEU A 76 0.90 -4.49 1.83
CA LEU A 76 -0.51 -4.33 1.49
C LEU A 76 -0.70 -4.28 -0.03
N SER A 77 0.26 -4.79 -0.81
CA SER A 77 0.19 -4.82 -2.26
C SER A 77 -1.12 -5.44 -2.76
N TYR A 78 -1.74 -4.80 -3.75
CA TYR A 78 -2.98 -5.23 -4.39
C TYR A 78 -4.19 -5.36 -3.44
N THR A 79 -4.11 -4.79 -2.24
CA THR A 79 -5.25 -4.70 -1.31
C THR A 79 -6.09 -3.45 -1.61
N VAL A 80 -7.22 -3.28 -0.89
CA VAL A 80 -8.11 -2.12 -1.03
C VAL A 80 -7.95 -1.11 0.11
N ILE A 81 -6.74 -1.02 0.69
CA ILE A 81 -6.41 -0.05 1.74
C ILE A 81 -6.73 1.39 1.26
N ASN A 82 -7.32 2.20 2.14
CA ASN A 82 -7.56 3.63 1.90
C ASN A 82 -7.16 4.48 3.12
N CYS A 83 -7.38 5.80 3.04
CA CYS A 83 -6.92 6.74 4.07
C CYS A 83 -7.54 6.50 5.45
N GLN A 84 -8.73 5.90 5.53
CA GLN A 84 -9.37 5.52 6.79
C GLN A 84 -8.66 4.33 7.44
N GLY A 85 -8.19 3.38 6.63
CA GLY A 85 -7.47 2.19 7.11
C GLY A 85 -6.20 2.52 7.89
N LEU A 86 -5.59 3.70 7.63
CA LEU A 86 -4.41 4.18 8.37
C LEU A 86 -4.67 4.45 9.85
N GLU A 87 -5.92 4.63 10.27
CA GLU A 87 -6.29 4.75 11.69
C GLU A 87 -5.84 3.53 12.50
N ASN A 88 -5.75 2.35 11.88
CA ASN A 88 -5.26 1.13 12.54
C ASN A 88 -3.75 1.13 12.84
N PHE A 89 -3.01 2.14 12.40
CA PHE A 89 -1.55 2.25 12.61
C PHE A 89 -1.16 3.49 13.42
N GLU A 90 -2.09 4.42 13.61
CA GLU A 90 -1.83 5.74 14.18
C GLU A 90 -1.32 5.62 15.64
N GLY A 91 -0.32 6.44 16.01
CA GLY A 91 0.19 6.51 17.38
C GLY A 91 1.14 5.39 17.83
N HIS A 92 1.14 4.23 17.16
CA HIS A 92 1.78 3.02 17.71
C HIS A 92 2.90 2.42 16.86
N GLN A 93 2.90 2.59 15.53
CA GLN A 93 3.88 1.90 14.65
C GLN A 93 5.15 2.71 14.38
N ARG A 94 5.88 3.08 15.44
CA ARG A 94 7.10 3.89 15.36
C ARG A 94 8.35 3.13 14.86
N SER A 95 8.19 1.84 14.56
CA SER A 95 9.27 0.97 14.12
C SER A 95 9.09 0.49 12.67
N LEU A 96 8.04 0.97 11.98
CA LEU A 96 7.75 0.58 10.61
C LEU A 96 8.82 1.15 9.68
N ARG A 97 9.59 0.26 9.04
CA ARG A 97 10.65 0.60 8.09
C ARG A 97 10.22 0.45 6.64
N THR A 98 9.41 -0.57 6.34
CA THR A 98 9.02 -0.91 4.96
C THR A 98 7.51 -0.96 4.82
N LEU A 99 6.99 -0.22 3.83
CA LEU A 99 5.58 -0.23 3.48
C LEU A 99 5.43 -0.42 1.96
N SER A 100 4.86 -1.55 1.54
CA SER A 100 4.44 -1.75 0.16
C SER A 100 2.93 -1.56 0.00
N LEU A 101 2.56 -0.68 -0.93
CA LEU A 101 1.19 -0.35 -1.34
C LEU A 101 1.01 -0.58 -2.84
N ARG A 102 1.88 -1.40 -3.45
CA ARG A 102 1.92 -1.60 -4.88
C ARG A 102 0.55 -1.99 -5.43
N GLY A 103 0.08 -1.29 -6.45
CA GLY A 103 -1.16 -1.63 -7.15
C GLY A 103 -2.44 -1.46 -6.34
N CYS A 104 -2.41 -0.74 -5.22
CA CYS A 104 -3.60 -0.48 -4.40
C CYS A 104 -4.55 0.52 -5.12
N PRO A 105 -5.77 0.12 -5.54
CA PRO A 105 -6.65 0.95 -6.35
C PRO A 105 -7.36 2.06 -5.56
N ALA A 106 -7.27 2.04 -4.22
CA ALA A 106 -7.89 3.02 -3.32
C ALA A 106 -6.87 3.95 -2.63
N VAL A 107 -5.57 3.79 -2.90
CA VAL A 107 -4.52 4.71 -2.45
C VAL A 107 -4.48 5.90 -3.41
N ASP A 108 -4.70 7.10 -2.86
CA ASP A 108 -4.77 8.38 -3.55
C ASP A 108 -3.92 9.46 -2.84
N ASP A 109 -3.99 10.70 -3.32
CA ASP A 109 -3.23 11.81 -2.76
C ASP A 109 -3.56 12.09 -1.28
N TRP A 110 -4.80 11.83 -0.85
CA TRP A 110 -5.22 11.97 0.56
C TRP A 110 -4.64 10.87 1.45
N PHE A 111 -4.48 9.67 0.90
CA PHE A 111 -3.73 8.61 1.57
C PHE A 111 -2.29 9.05 1.82
N LEU A 112 -1.61 9.58 0.79
CA LEU A 112 -0.20 10.02 0.91
C LEU A 112 -0.03 11.15 1.93
N SER A 113 -0.99 12.08 2.02
CA SER A 113 -0.92 13.17 3.01
C SER A 113 -0.96 12.68 4.46
N ARG A 114 -1.55 11.51 4.72
CA ARG A 114 -1.59 10.87 6.05
C ARG A 114 -0.35 10.02 6.37
N LEU A 115 0.55 9.76 5.42
CA LEU A 115 1.74 8.94 5.70
C LEU A 115 2.74 9.59 6.67
N HIS A 116 2.57 10.86 7.02
CA HIS A 116 3.35 11.52 8.06
C HIS A 116 3.28 10.81 9.42
N ILE A 117 2.30 9.94 9.67
CA ILE A 117 2.26 9.09 10.87
C ILE A 117 3.48 8.14 10.98
N PHE A 118 4.20 7.91 9.88
CA PHE A 118 5.43 7.10 9.84
C PHE A 118 6.69 7.93 9.55
N GLN A 119 6.62 9.26 9.67
CA GLN A 119 7.69 10.19 9.26
C GLN A 119 9.05 9.92 9.91
N ASP A 120 9.06 9.38 11.12
CA ASP A 120 10.27 9.16 11.92
C ASP A 120 10.87 7.75 11.75
N SER A 121 10.19 6.85 11.05
CA SER A 121 10.59 5.43 10.98
C SER A 121 10.68 4.86 9.57
N LEU A 122 9.85 5.34 8.63
CA LEU A 122 9.73 4.74 7.31
C LEU A 122 10.98 5.01 6.47
N GLN A 123 11.53 3.93 5.90
CA GLN A 123 12.74 3.93 5.10
C GLN A 123 12.47 3.50 3.66
N GLU A 124 11.45 2.65 3.45
CA GLU A 124 11.13 2.10 2.13
C GLU A 124 9.62 2.21 1.87
N LEU A 125 9.28 2.82 0.74
CA LEU A 125 7.90 2.99 0.30
C LEU A 125 7.76 2.56 -1.16
N ASP A 126 6.88 1.60 -1.42
CA ASP A 126 6.47 1.24 -2.77
C ASP A 126 5.02 1.67 -2.99
N ILE A 127 4.81 2.66 -3.85
CA ILE A 127 3.49 3.14 -4.30
C ILE A 127 3.29 2.90 -5.79
N SER A 128 4.11 2.05 -6.40
CA SER A 128 4.04 1.75 -7.82
C SER A 128 2.68 1.18 -8.22
N HIS A 129 2.27 1.40 -9.47
CA HIS A 129 1.00 0.94 -10.03
C HIS A 129 -0.28 1.44 -9.32
N CYS A 130 -0.21 2.40 -8.40
CA CYS A 130 -1.39 2.99 -7.77
C CYS A 130 -2.09 4.00 -8.72
N PRO A 131 -3.31 3.71 -9.19
CA PRO A 131 -3.90 4.45 -10.31
C PRO A 131 -4.42 5.85 -9.95
N LYS A 132 -4.55 6.18 -8.67
CA LYS A 132 -5.15 7.44 -8.19
C LYS A 132 -4.15 8.44 -7.64
N ILE A 133 -2.86 8.10 -7.63
CA ILE A 133 -1.81 9.01 -7.19
C ILE A 133 -1.48 9.98 -8.32
N THR A 134 -1.41 11.26 -8.00
CA THR A 134 -1.00 12.32 -8.90
C THR A 134 0.30 12.96 -8.44
N ILE A 135 0.87 13.83 -9.28
CA ILE A 135 2.03 14.66 -8.92
C ILE A 135 1.72 15.51 -7.67
N GLY A 136 0.47 15.96 -7.48
CA GLY A 136 0.07 16.73 -6.30
C GLY A 136 0.21 15.93 -5.00
N GLY A 137 -0.16 14.65 -5.00
CA GLY A 137 -0.02 13.77 -3.84
C GLY A 137 1.42 13.45 -3.49
N LEU A 138 2.32 13.35 -4.48
CA LEU A 138 3.74 13.11 -4.24
C LEU A 138 4.39 14.21 -3.39
N ALA A 139 3.87 15.44 -3.45
CA ALA A 139 4.39 16.53 -2.65
C ALA A 139 4.27 16.29 -1.13
N ALA A 140 3.33 15.44 -0.70
CA ALA A 140 3.17 15.08 0.70
C ALA A 140 4.34 14.21 1.25
N LEU A 141 5.07 13.54 0.36
CA LEU A 141 6.15 12.62 0.76
C LEU A 141 7.34 13.35 1.41
N ARG A 142 7.47 14.68 1.26
CA ARG A 142 8.49 15.50 1.95
C ARG A 142 8.52 15.35 3.47
N ASN A 143 7.43 14.88 4.06
CA ASN A 143 7.37 14.65 5.51
C ASN A 143 8.17 13.40 5.91
N LEU A 144 8.39 12.46 5.00
CA LEU A 144 9.11 11.20 5.24
C LEU A 144 10.63 11.41 5.13
N LYS A 145 11.19 12.20 6.05
CA LYS A 145 12.60 12.63 6.00
C LYS A 145 13.61 11.49 6.13
N GLY A 146 13.19 10.36 6.71
CA GLY A 146 14.00 9.14 6.85
C GLY A 146 13.94 8.20 5.64
N LEU A 147 13.17 8.53 4.59
CA LEU A 147 12.98 7.65 3.44
C LEU A 147 14.28 7.49 2.63
N GLN A 148 14.62 6.24 2.33
CA GLN A 148 15.84 5.84 1.63
C GLN A 148 15.53 5.21 0.27
N ARG A 149 14.36 4.57 0.12
CA ARG A 149 13.91 3.98 -1.14
C ARG A 149 12.45 4.34 -1.41
N LEU A 150 12.18 4.80 -2.62
CA LEU A 150 10.84 5.13 -3.09
C LEU A 150 10.63 4.57 -4.51
N ASP A 151 9.60 3.75 -4.69
CA ASP A 151 9.15 3.31 -6.01
C ASP A 151 7.84 3.99 -6.40
N VAL A 152 7.89 4.79 -7.47
CA VAL A 152 6.76 5.52 -8.09
C VAL A 152 6.51 5.05 -9.53
N SER A 153 6.94 3.84 -9.86
CA SER A 153 6.80 3.28 -11.20
C SER A 153 5.34 3.07 -11.60
N SER A 154 5.06 3.21 -12.89
CA SER A 154 3.75 2.91 -13.49
C SER A 154 2.56 3.65 -12.86
N LEU A 155 2.78 4.88 -12.39
CA LEU A 155 1.71 5.77 -11.96
C LEU A 155 1.07 6.46 -13.18
N PRO A 156 -0.20 6.17 -13.52
CA PRO A 156 -0.82 6.68 -14.75
C PRO A 156 -1.08 8.19 -14.73
N GLY A 157 -1.15 8.80 -13.54
CA GLY A 157 -1.26 10.25 -13.35
C GLY A 157 0.04 11.02 -13.61
N ILE A 158 1.13 10.33 -13.97
CA ILE A 158 2.45 10.91 -14.18
C ILE A 158 2.85 10.75 -15.65
N SER A 159 2.89 11.88 -16.36
CA SER A 159 3.22 11.93 -17.80
C SER A 159 4.72 12.09 -18.08
N ASN A 160 5.50 12.62 -17.13
CA ASN A 160 6.93 12.85 -17.28
C ASN A 160 7.70 12.32 -16.04
N PRO A 161 8.14 11.06 -16.07
CA PRO A 161 8.87 10.45 -14.96
C PRO A 161 10.18 11.15 -14.61
N GLY A 162 10.89 11.69 -15.61
CA GLY A 162 12.16 12.39 -15.38
C GLY A 162 11.99 13.64 -14.51
N LEU A 163 10.95 14.46 -14.78
CA LEU A 163 10.63 15.61 -13.94
C LEU A 163 10.18 15.21 -12.53
N VAL A 164 9.47 14.08 -12.40
CA VAL A 164 9.05 13.57 -11.10
C VAL A 164 10.23 13.09 -10.27
N VAL A 165 11.20 12.41 -10.90
CA VAL A 165 12.44 12.00 -10.21
C VAL A 165 13.17 13.23 -9.68
N ILE A 166 13.38 14.25 -10.51
CA ILE A 166 14.04 15.51 -10.09
C ILE A 166 13.27 16.15 -8.92
N LEU A 167 11.94 16.27 -9.02
CA LEU A 167 11.12 16.82 -7.94
C LEU A 167 11.29 16.02 -6.63
N LEU A 168 11.25 14.69 -6.70
CA LEU A 168 11.33 13.84 -5.52
C LEU A 168 12.73 13.83 -4.90
N GLU A 169 13.79 13.84 -5.71
CA GLU A 169 15.17 13.92 -5.25
C GLU A 169 15.44 15.28 -4.56
N GLU A 170 14.91 16.38 -5.06
CA GLU A 170 14.99 17.69 -4.39
C GLU A 170 14.25 17.70 -3.03
N MET A 171 13.10 17.01 -2.94
CA MET A 171 12.29 16.94 -1.72
C MET A 171 12.83 15.92 -0.70
N LEU A 172 13.54 14.89 -1.18
CA LEU A 172 14.05 13.75 -0.42
C LEU A 172 15.51 13.46 -0.84
N PRO A 173 16.46 14.33 -0.47
CA PRO A 173 17.84 14.30 -1.01
C PRO A 173 18.65 13.03 -0.68
N ASN A 174 18.20 12.25 0.31
CA ASN A 174 18.84 11.00 0.71
C ASN A 174 18.05 9.75 0.26
N CYS A 175 17.02 9.92 -0.57
CA CYS A 175 16.16 8.85 -1.03
C CYS A 175 16.51 8.44 -2.46
N HIS A 176 16.73 7.15 -2.67
CA HIS A 176 16.80 6.57 -4.01
C HIS A 176 15.39 6.43 -4.61
N VAL A 177 15.14 7.10 -5.73
CA VAL A 177 13.83 7.11 -6.39
C VAL A 177 13.86 6.25 -7.65
N THR A 178 12.92 5.30 -7.77
CA THR A 178 12.68 4.53 -8.99
C THR A 178 11.38 4.97 -9.65
N ALA A 179 11.45 5.34 -10.93
CA ALA A 179 10.28 5.77 -11.72
C ALA A 179 10.33 5.17 -13.14
N LYS A 180 9.76 3.97 -13.31
CA LYS A 180 9.65 3.31 -14.62
C LYS A 180 8.28 3.55 -15.24
N LEU A 181 8.23 3.78 -16.55
CA LEU A 181 6.95 3.84 -17.28
C LEU A 181 6.30 2.45 -17.34
N PRO A 182 4.97 2.37 -17.49
CA PRO A 182 4.31 1.11 -17.82
C PRO A 182 4.92 0.58 -19.12
N GLU A 183 5.38 -0.67 -19.12
CA GLU A 183 5.75 -1.32 -20.37
C GLU A 183 4.54 -1.26 -21.31
N LYS A 184 4.73 -0.74 -22.53
CA LYS A 184 3.71 -0.87 -23.57
C LYS A 184 3.52 -2.36 -23.79
N THR A 185 2.49 -2.95 -23.21
CA THR A 185 2.10 -4.32 -23.51
C THR A 185 1.89 -4.38 -25.02
N LYS A 186 2.69 -5.20 -25.71
CA LYS A 186 2.39 -5.55 -27.10
C LYS A 186 0.92 -6.00 -27.13
N PRO A 187 0.09 -5.48 -28.05
CA PRO A 187 -1.30 -5.90 -28.12
C PRO A 187 -1.34 -7.43 -28.24
N LEU A 188 -2.13 -8.06 -27.37
CA LEU A 188 -2.52 -9.46 -27.50
C LEU A 188 -3.37 -9.58 -28.77
N ASN A 189 -2.71 -9.69 -29.94
CA ASN A 189 -3.37 -10.08 -31.17
C ASN A 189 -2.84 -11.44 -31.61
N SER A 190 -3.82 -12.32 -31.89
CA SER A 190 -3.74 -13.64 -32.53
C SER A 190 -3.44 -14.86 -31.65
N TYR A 191 -4.37 -15.20 -30.76
CA TYR A 191 -4.75 -16.60 -30.58
C TYR A 191 -6.26 -16.69 -30.41
N HIS A 192 -7.01 -16.52 -31.50
CA HIS A 192 -8.29 -17.18 -31.69
C HIS A 192 -8.48 -17.51 -33.17
N THR A 193 -9.16 -18.62 -33.41
CA THR A 193 -9.56 -19.23 -34.68
C THR A 193 -8.47 -19.99 -35.46
N HIS A 194 -8.34 -21.28 -35.12
CA HIS A 194 -8.72 -22.31 -36.11
C HIS A 194 -9.19 -23.57 -35.38
N CYS A 195 -10.50 -23.65 -35.12
CA CYS A 195 -11.17 -24.93 -35.27
C CYS A 195 -11.15 -25.24 -36.77
N LYS A 196 -10.39 -26.26 -37.16
CA LYS A 196 -10.69 -27.00 -38.38
C LYS A 196 -10.86 -28.46 -38.00
N GLU A 197 -12.07 -28.92 -38.29
CA GLU A 197 -12.50 -30.28 -38.50
C GLU A 197 -11.54 -31.06 -39.42
N ASN A 198 -11.76 -32.38 -39.46
CA ASN A 198 -11.16 -33.46 -40.28
C ASN A 198 -10.35 -34.41 -39.38
N ILE A 199 -10.69 -35.69 -39.19
CA ILE A 199 -11.54 -36.67 -39.88
C ILE A 199 -12.12 -37.62 -38.82
#